data_AF-A0A7R9JWX2-F1
#
_entry.id   AF-A0A7R9JWX2-F1
#
_cell.length_a   1.000
_cell.length_b   1.000
_cell.length_c   1.000
_cell.angle_alpha   90.00
_cell.angle_beta   90.00
_cell.angle_gamma   90.00
#
_symmetry.space_group_name_H-M   'P 1'
#
loop_
_entity.id
_entity.type
_entity.pdbx_description
1 polymer ?
#
loop_
_entity_poly.entity_id
_entity_poly.type
_entity_poly.pdbx_seq_one_letter_code
_entity_poly.pdbx_strand_id
1 'polypeptide(L)'
;MRSHLGKKKNHPLIPSDRDSNPDLSVIGKPDLNELDTWIECPQAWVKSCPKLDPNKLNVHLIAHTHDDVGWLKTVDQYYYGTFFWKWWMDQHDFVKHTVRNLVNSGQLEFIGGGWTMNDEATTNYQSIIDQFTWGLSYLISRKLNESFGECARPHVGWQIDPFGHSREMASLFAQLGYDGLFIGRLDFQDKQQRLRTKTTEMIWEGSDNLGSSANLFTNVLFNNYAPPPGFCFDILCSDEPIIDDDRSPEYNVPRRASQFIKYIKHQVQFYRSNNTILTMGGDFTYQDTHMWFKNLDKLIRYDNM
;
A
#
# COMPACT_ATOMS: atom_id res chain seq x y z
N MET A 1 20.37 -52.39 -42.87
CA MET A 1 19.00 -52.50 -43.43
C MET A 1 17.99 -52.22 -42.33
N ARG A 2 17.15 -51.18 -42.54
CA ARG A 2 15.83 -50.88 -41.91
C ARG A 2 15.77 -50.84 -40.36
N SER A 3 15.80 -49.66 -39.74
CA SER A 3 14.67 -48.73 -39.48
C SER A 3 13.57 -49.33 -38.61
N HIS A 4 13.27 -48.69 -37.47
CA HIS A 4 11.92 -48.37 -37.01
C HIS A 4 11.98 -47.25 -35.93
N LEU A 5 11.48 -46.08 -36.34
CA LEU A 5 11.26 -44.89 -35.54
C LEU A 5 10.03 -45.09 -34.64
N GLY A 6 10.21 -44.98 -33.32
CA GLY A 6 9.11 -44.80 -32.37
C GLY A 6 8.66 -43.34 -32.35
N LYS A 7 7.43 -43.09 -32.83
CA LYS A 7 6.79 -41.77 -32.88
C LYS A 7 6.61 -41.18 -31.46
N LYS A 8 7.17 -40.00 -31.20
CA LYS A 8 6.71 -39.13 -30.10
C LYS A 8 5.27 -38.70 -30.39
N LYS A 9 4.35 -38.93 -29.45
CA LYS A 9 3.00 -38.35 -29.49
C LYS A 9 3.13 -36.86 -29.14
N ASN A 10 2.76 -35.99 -30.09
CA ASN A 10 2.56 -34.57 -29.83
C ASN A 10 1.30 -34.40 -28.96
N HIS A 11 1.47 -33.84 -27.76
CA HIS A 11 0.36 -33.23 -27.04
C HIS A 11 0.07 -31.86 -27.69
N PRO A 12 -1.20 -31.51 -27.94
CA PRO A 12 -1.53 -30.18 -28.45
C PRO A 12 -1.20 -29.14 -27.39
N LEU A 13 -0.44 -28.12 -27.79
CA LEU A 13 -0.19 -26.91 -27.02
C LEU A 13 -1.54 -26.23 -26.75
N ILE A 14 -1.85 -26.02 -25.48
CA ILE A 14 -2.96 -25.17 -25.05
C ILE A 14 -2.59 -23.73 -25.46
N PRO A 15 -3.42 -23.02 -26.23
CA PRO A 15 -3.15 -21.62 -26.54
C PRO A 15 -3.13 -20.81 -25.24
N SER A 16 -2.07 -20.03 -25.03
CA SER A 16 -2.07 -19.01 -23.98
C SER A 16 -3.02 -17.89 -24.41
N ASP A 17 -4.19 -17.80 -23.79
CA ASP A 17 -5.05 -16.62 -23.89
C ASP A 17 -4.31 -15.42 -23.28
N ARG A 18 -3.60 -14.67 -24.13
CA ARG A 18 -2.96 -13.38 -23.81
C ARG A 18 -3.83 -12.20 -24.26
N ASP A 19 -5.15 -12.38 -24.32
CA ASP A 19 -6.07 -11.35 -24.84
C ASP A 19 -7.23 -11.06 -23.87
N SER A 20 -6.93 -10.89 -22.59
CA SER A 20 -7.78 -10.16 -21.66
C SER A 20 -7.12 -8.82 -21.27
N ASN A 21 -6.81 -8.02 -22.29
CA ASN A 21 -6.44 -6.63 -22.09
C ASN A 21 -7.69 -5.88 -21.56
N PRO A 22 -7.65 -5.18 -20.42
CA PRO A 22 -8.78 -4.36 -19.99
C PRO A 22 -9.14 -3.36 -21.09
N ASP A 23 -10.43 -3.08 -21.25
CA ASP A 23 -10.91 -2.11 -22.24
C ASP A 23 -10.44 -0.69 -21.88
N LEU A 24 -9.29 -0.32 -22.45
CA LEU A 24 -8.62 0.97 -22.28
C LEU A 24 -9.26 2.09 -23.12
N SER A 25 -10.42 1.86 -23.75
CA SER A 25 -11.13 2.88 -24.55
C SER A 25 -11.63 4.08 -23.72
N VAL A 26 -11.58 3.99 -22.39
CA VAL A 26 -11.99 5.06 -21.46
C VAL A 26 -10.87 6.08 -21.19
N ILE A 27 -9.62 5.78 -21.54
CA ILE A 27 -8.48 6.68 -21.35
C ILE A 27 -8.04 7.18 -22.73
N GLY A 28 -8.36 8.44 -23.04
CA GLY A 28 -7.99 9.06 -24.30
C GLY A 28 -6.50 8.89 -24.61
N LYS A 29 -6.16 8.58 -25.87
CA LYS A 29 -4.76 8.45 -26.30
C LYS A 29 -4.03 9.79 -26.06
N PRO A 30 -2.93 9.83 -25.30
CA PRO A 30 -2.17 11.05 -25.12
C PRO A 30 -1.42 11.43 -26.41
N ASP A 31 -1.27 12.73 -26.63
CA ASP A 31 -0.44 13.29 -27.70
C ASP A 31 1.03 13.00 -27.39
N LEU A 32 1.70 12.28 -28.31
CA LEU A 32 3.10 11.89 -28.17
C LEU A 32 4.07 13.09 -28.21
N ASN A 33 3.60 14.29 -28.57
CA ASN A 33 4.40 15.52 -28.54
C ASN A 33 4.43 16.21 -27.16
N GLU A 34 3.68 15.75 -26.16
CA GLU A 34 3.73 16.28 -24.78
C GLU A 34 4.74 15.55 -23.85
N LEU A 35 5.44 14.53 -24.38
CA LEU A 35 6.35 13.66 -23.62
C LEU A 35 7.58 14.36 -23.00
N ASP A 36 7.83 15.63 -23.32
CA ASP A 36 9.01 16.38 -22.85
C ASP A 36 8.71 17.52 -21.85
N THR A 37 7.45 17.68 -21.41
CA THR A 37 7.15 18.63 -20.32
C THR A 37 7.19 17.93 -18.97
N TRP A 38 8.40 17.81 -18.41
CA TRP A 38 8.60 17.34 -17.05
C TRP A 38 7.99 18.34 -16.07
N ILE A 39 6.84 17.99 -15.51
CA ILE A 39 6.18 18.74 -14.43
C ILE A 39 7.18 18.77 -13.27
N GLU A 40 7.76 19.93 -12.98
CA GLU A 40 8.42 20.14 -11.68
C GLU A 40 7.40 19.77 -10.62
N CYS A 41 7.69 18.73 -9.83
CA CYS A 41 6.84 18.31 -8.72
C CYS A 41 6.50 19.57 -7.93
N PRO A 42 5.27 20.12 -8.04
CA PRO A 42 4.97 21.33 -7.32
C PRO A 42 5.10 20.94 -5.84
N GLN A 43 5.42 21.89 -4.96
CA GLN A 43 5.45 21.69 -3.51
C GLN A 43 4.04 21.35 -2.97
N ALA A 44 3.46 20.25 -3.43
CA ALA A 44 2.05 20.02 -3.61
C ALA A 44 1.64 18.61 -3.20
N TRP A 45 2.49 17.86 -2.50
CA TRP A 45 2.03 16.67 -1.76
C TRP A 45 0.91 17.09 -0.77
N VAL A 46 1.05 18.23 -0.10
CA VAL A 46 -0.01 18.81 0.76
C VAL A 46 -1.26 19.15 -0.06
N LYS A 47 -1.10 19.51 -1.34
CA LYS A 47 -2.21 19.86 -2.24
C LYS A 47 -2.86 18.63 -2.89
N SER A 48 -2.19 17.48 -2.95
CA SER A 48 -2.75 16.21 -3.41
C SER A 48 -3.49 15.46 -2.30
N CYS A 49 -3.27 15.81 -1.03
CA CYS A 49 -4.05 15.25 0.08
C CYS A 49 -5.57 15.50 -0.11
N PRO A 50 -6.42 14.49 0.18
CA PRO A 50 -7.86 14.67 0.19
C PRO A 50 -8.31 15.79 1.13
N LYS A 51 -9.38 16.51 0.74
CA LYS A 51 -9.97 17.56 1.59
C LYS A 51 -10.67 16.92 2.79
N LEU A 52 -10.30 17.37 3.99
CA LEU A 52 -10.91 16.94 5.25
C LEU A 52 -12.05 17.87 5.67
N ASP A 53 -13.04 17.32 6.37
CA ASP A 53 -14.07 18.10 7.04
C ASP A 53 -13.73 18.21 8.53
N PRO A 54 -13.36 19.41 9.04
CA PRO A 54 -12.95 19.59 10.43
C PRO A 54 -14.09 19.34 11.44
N ASN A 55 -15.35 19.36 10.99
CA ASN A 55 -16.51 19.16 11.86
C ASN A 55 -17.02 17.71 11.85
N LYS A 56 -16.38 16.82 11.08
CA LYS A 56 -16.74 15.42 10.98
C LYS A 56 -15.60 14.52 11.46
N LEU A 57 -15.96 13.26 11.66
CA LEU A 57 -15.01 12.18 11.69
C LEU A 57 -14.54 11.92 10.25
N ASN A 58 -13.23 11.94 10.04
CA ASN A 58 -12.59 11.63 8.76
C ASN A 58 -12.03 10.20 8.82
N VAL A 59 -12.48 9.35 7.90
CA VAL A 59 -12.05 7.95 7.80
C VAL A 59 -11.17 7.81 6.57
N HIS A 60 -9.92 7.43 6.79
CA HIS A 60 -8.90 7.30 5.75
C HIS A 60 -8.80 5.84 5.33
N LEU A 61 -9.42 5.48 4.20
CA LEU A 61 -9.32 4.14 3.63
C LEU A 61 -7.99 4.02 2.87
N ILE A 62 -7.06 3.23 3.40
CA ILE A 62 -5.72 3.05 2.82
C ILE A 62 -5.68 1.71 2.11
N ALA A 63 -5.82 1.74 0.79
CA ALA A 63 -5.61 0.58 -0.07
C ALA A 63 -4.12 0.21 -0.09
N HIS A 64 -3.78 -1.02 0.27
CA HIS A 64 -2.40 -1.50 0.24
C HIS A 64 -2.34 -3.02 0.02
N THR A 65 -1.18 -3.51 -0.41
CA THR A 65 -0.83 -4.94 -0.36
C THR A 65 0.45 -5.12 0.43
N HIS A 66 0.53 -6.18 1.22
CA HIS A 66 1.76 -6.57 1.88
C HIS A 66 2.43 -7.68 1.07
N ASP A 67 3.54 -7.35 0.43
CA ASP A 67 4.25 -8.26 -0.48
C ASP A 67 5.59 -8.68 0.12
N ASP A 68 5.63 -9.86 0.74
CA ASP A 68 6.86 -10.38 1.33
C ASP A 68 7.95 -10.61 0.29
N VAL A 69 9.17 -10.12 0.57
CA VAL A 69 10.36 -10.30 -0.27
C VAL A 69 11.00 -11.67 0.01
N GLY A 70 10.20 -12.71 -0.20
CA GLY A 70 10.53 -14.10 0.13
C GLY A 70 10.10 -14.47 1.56
N TRP A 71 9.32 -15.55 1.67
CA TRP A 71 8.84 -16.08 2.96
C TRP A 71 8.46 -17.56 2.82
N LEU A 72 7.26 -17.87 2.30
CA LEU A 72 6.86 -19.24 1.96
C LEU A 72 7.29 -19.64 0.54
N LYS A 73 7.51 -18.64 -0.33
CA LYS A 73 8.07 -18.79 -1.67
C LYS A 73 9.28 -17.88 -1.82
N THR A 74 10.12 -18.13 -2.82
CA THR A 74 11.23 -17.25 -3.15
C THR A 74 10.73 -15.94 -3.77
N VAL A 75 11.58 -14.91 -3.78
CA VAL A 75 11.33 -13.63 -4.46
C VAL A 75 10.82 -13.87 -5.88
N ASP A 76 11.53 -14.68 -6.68
CA ASP A 76 11.14 -14.91 -8.07
C ASP A 76 9.85 -15.71 -8.25
N GLN A 77 9.48 -16.54 -7.26
CA GLN A 77 8.20 -17.26 -7.27
C GLN A 77 7.01 -16.37 -6.92
N TYR A 78 7.22 -15.32 -6.12
CA TYR A 78 6.23 -14.27 -5.90
C TYR A 78 6.21 -13.24 -7.06
N TYR A 79 7.37 -12.99 -7.69
CA TYR A 79 7.64 -11.90 -8.64
C TYR A 79 6.79 -11.85 -9.91
N TYR A 80 5.91 -12.80 -10.23
CA TYR A 80 4.94 -12.58 -11.31
C TYR A 80 3.85 -11.53 -10.93
N GLY A 81 4.24 -10.39 -10.32
CA GLY A 81 3.40 -9.24 -9.97
C GLY A 81 3.87 -8.35 -8.80
N THR A 82 4.81 -8.77 -7.94
CA THR A 82 4.91 -8.21 -6.57
C THR A 82 6.04 -7.21 -6.27
N PHE A 83 7.11 -7.15 -7.07
CA PHE A 83 8.25 -6.23 -6.78
C PHE A 83 8.32 -5.08 -7.77
N PHE A 84 8.13 -3.86 -7.25
CA PHE A 84 7.98 -2.66 -8.06
C PHE A 84 9.14 -2.43 -9.03
N TRP A 85 10.40 -2.47 -8.55
CA TRP A 85 11.57 -2.26 -9.41
C TRP A 85 11.60 -3.22 -10.59
N LYS A 86 11.45 -4.51 -10.31
CA LYS A 86 11.59 -5.55 -11.33
C LYS A 86 10.41 -5.48 -12.31
N TRP A 87 9.18 -5.26 -11.80
CA TRP A 87 8.00 -4.99 -12.63
C TRP A 87 8.21 -3.77 -13.53
N TRP A 88 8.73 -2.68 -12.98
CA TRP A 88 8.96 -1.42 -13.68
C TRP A 88 9.92 -1.57 -14.86
N MET A 89 11.00 -2.33 -14.68
CA MET A 89 11.98 -2.57 -15.74
C MET A 89 11.35 -3.27 -16.96
N ASP A 90 10.37 -4.13 -16.74
CA ASP A 90 9.68 -4.89 -17.78
C ASP A 90 8.54 -4.10 -18.47
N GLN A 91 8.18 -2.90 -17.99
CA GLN A 91 7.06 -2.12 -18.53
C GLN A 91 7.43 -1.32 -19.79
N HIS A 92 6.45 -1.19 -20.69
CA HIS A 92 6.51 -0.30 -21.86
C HIS A 92 6.39 1.18 -21.47
N ASP A 93 6.88 2.07 -22.33
CA ASP A 93 6.91 3.52 -22.09
C ASP A 93 5.53 4.12 -21.76
N PHE A 94 4.46 3.61 -22.39
CA PHE A 94 3.09 4.03 -22.09
C PHE A 94 2.67 3.75 -20.64
N VAL A 95 2.98 2.56 -20.13
CA VAL A 95 2.69 2.18 -18.74
C VAL A 95 3.57 3.00 -17.80
N LYS A 96 4.85 3.16 -18.12
CA LYS A 96 5.77 3.99 -17.32
C LYS A 96 5.27 5.43 -17.22
N HIS A 97 4.84 6.02 -18.34
CA HIS A 97 4.27 7.36 -18.36
C HIS A 97 2.99 7.45 -17.51
N THR A 98 2.09 6.47 -17.63
CA THR A 98 0.84 6.41 -16.85
C THR A 98 1.12 6.39 -15.35
N VAL A 99 2.03 5.54 -14.89
CA VAL A 99 2.38 5.42 -13.46
C VAL A 99 3.04 6.69 -12.95
N ARG A 100 3.90 7.34 -13.74
CA ARG A 100 4.46 8.64 -13.37
C ARG A 100 3.36 9.68 -13.16
N ASN A 101 2.33 9.70 -14.00
CA ASN A 101 1.19 10.60 -13.81
C ASN A 101 0.41 10.27 -12.53
N LEU A 102 0.24 8.98 -12.20
CA LEU A 102 -0.38 8.56 -10.94
C LEU A 102 0.44 9.00 -9.71
N VAL A 103 1.77 8.90 -9.78
CA VAL A 103 2.65 9.38 -8.70
C VAL A 103 2.62 10.90 -8.60
N ASN A 104 2.75 11.61 -9.72
CA ASN A 104 2.75 13.07 -9.76
C ASN A 104 1.42 13.69 -9.31
N SER A 105 0.30 12.99 -9.52
CA SER A 105 -1.02 13.40 -9.04
C SER A 105 -1.31 13.01 -7.59
N GLY A 106 -0.47 12.16 -6.99
CA GLY A 106 -0.67 11.60 -5.64
C GLY A 106 -1.72 10.49 -5.58
N GLN A 107 -2.14 9.92 -6.71
CA GLN A 107 -3.01 8.74 -6.74
C GLN A 107 -2.26 7.44 -6.39
N LEU A 108 -0.95 7.39 -6.65
CA LEU A 108 -0.05 6.33 -6.22
C LEU A 108 1.04 6.94 -5.33
N GLU A 109 1.11 6.50 -4.07
CA GLU A 109 2.11 6.95 -3.11
C GLU A 109 3.04 5.80 -2.73
N PHE A 110 4.35 6.06 -2.69
CA PHE A 110 5.31 5.12 -2.12
C PHE A 110 5.42 5.36 -0.62
N ILE A 111 5.17 4.32 0.17
CA ILE A 111 5.36 4.31 1.63
C ILE A 111 6.53 3.41 1.99
N GLY A 112 7.27 3.74 3.06
CA GLY A 112 8.51 3.05 3.40
C GLY A 112 9.62 3.34 2.39
N GLY A 113 9.60 2.77 1.18
CA GLY A 113 10.57 3.06 0.11
C GLY A 113 11.99 2.52 0.31
N GLY A 114 12.18 1.63 1.29
CA GLY A 114 13.33 0.72 1.30
C GLY A 114 13.24 -0.31 0.17
N TRP A 115 14.32 -1.05 -0.05
CA TRP A 115 14.30 -2.23 -0.92
C TRP A 115 13.36 -3.31 -0.39
N THR A 116 13.24 -3.42 0.93
CA THR A 116 12.27 -4.27 1.63
C THR A 116 11.70 -3.54 2.84
N MET A 117 10.65 -4.11 3.45
CA MET A 117 10.32 -3.83 4.85
C MET A 117 11.24 -4.70 5.71
N ASN A 118 12.32 -4.13 6.24
CA ASN A 118 13.34 -4.89 6.98
C ASN A 118 12.85 -5.31 8.38
N ASP A 119 13.37 -6.44 8.87
CA ASP A 119 13.31 -6.78 10.30
C ASP A 119 13.99 -5.71 11.16
N GLU A 120 13.64 -5.63 12.44
CA GLU A 120 14.16 -4.64 13.38
C GLU A 120 14.95 -5.26 14.55
N ALA A 121 14.96 -6.58 14.69
CA ALA A 121 15.65 -7.28 15.78
C ALA A 121 17.06 -7.77 15.39
N THR A 122 17.21 -8.28 14.17
CA THR A 122 18.41 -9.04 13.73
C THR A 122 19.21 -8.33 12.64
N THR A 123 18.85 -7.10 12.32
CA THR A 123 19.52 -6.28 11.31
C THR A 123 20.58 -5.37 11.93
N ASN A 124 21.68 -5.17 11.21
CA ASN A 124 22.64 -4.11 11.52
C ASN A 124 22.18 -2.79 10.92
N TYR A 125 22.30 -1.68 11.66
CA TYR A 125 21.88 -0.35 11.20
C TYR A 125 22.53 0.06 9.86
N GLN A 126 23.77 -0.36 9.59
CA GLN A 126 24.43 -0.08 8.31
C GLN A 126 23.69 -0.76 7.15
N SER A 127 23.27 -2.01 7.32
CA SER A 127 22.49 -2.73 6.31
C SER A 127 21.10 -2.13 6.12
N ILE A 128 20.48 -1.60 7.17
CA ILE A 128 19.23 -0.84 7.07
C ILE A 128 19.45 0.41 6.21
N ILE A 129 20.49 1.20 6.51
CA ILE A 129 20.84 2.41 5.76
C ILE A 129 21.12 2.07 4.29
N ASP A 130 21.89 1.01 4.01
CA ASP A 130 22.20 0.59 2.66
C ASP A 130 20.92 0.28 1.87
N GLN A 131 20.04 -0.58 2.39
CA GLN A 131 18.85 -0.97 1.65
C GLN A 131 17.85 0.19 1.45
N PHE A 132 17.77 1.14 2.41
CA PHE A 132 17.00 2.39 2.21
C PHE A 132 17.66 3.28 1.17
N THR A 133 18.98 3.43 1.22
CA THR A 133 19.72 4.24 0.25
C THR A 133 19.49 3.72 -1.16
N TRP A 134 19.51 2.39 -1.36
CA TRP A 134 19.21 1.77 -2.65
C TRP A 134 17.77 2.02 -3.11
N GLY A 135 16.78 1.72 -2.26
CA GLY A 135 15.36 1.92 -2.59
C GLY A 135 15.02 3.37 -2.92
N LEU A 136 15.39 4.30 -2.03
CA LEU A 136 15.13 5.73 -2.20
C LEU A 136 15.89 6.33 -3.37
N SER A 137 17.14 5.91 -3.60
CA SER A 137 17.89 6.35 -4.79
C SER A 137 17.17 5.92 -6.06
N TYR A 138 16.59 4.72 -6.13
CA TYR A 138 15.86 4.30 -7.32
C TYR A 138 14.59 5.11 -7.56
N LEU A 139 13.82 5.38 -6.50
CA LEU A 139 12.57 6.14 -6.60
C LEU A 139 12.80 7.60 -6.99
N ILE A 140 13.80 8.25 -6.38
CA ILE A 140 13.97 9.71 -6.41
C ILE A 140 15.06 10.15 -7.41
N SER A 141 16.05 9.30 -7.71
CA SER A 141 17.22 9.72 -8.51
C SER A 141 16.84 10.02 -9.95
N ARG A 142 17.06 11.26 -10.36
CA ARG A 142 16.84 11.73 -11.73
C ARG A 142 17.82 11.17 -12.77
N LYS A 143 18.85 10.42 -12.36
CA LYS A 143 20.00 10.06 -13.22
C LYS A 143 19.67 9.16 -14.43
N LEU A 144 18.43 8.69 -14.57
CA LEU A 144 18.10 7.72 -15.61
C LEU A 144 16.92 8.11 -16.52
N ASN A 145 16.24 9.25 -16.35
CA ASN A 145 14.91 9.48 -16.97
C ASN A 145 13.90 8.32 -16.72
N GLU A 146 14.23 7.42 -15.80
CA GLU A 146 13.53 6.17 -15.49
C GLU A 146 12.79 6.27 -14.16
N SER A 147 13.11 7.25 -13.30
CA SER A 147 12.54 7.39 -11.96
C SER A 147 11.37 8.39 -11.91
N PHE A 148 10.86 8.63 -10.70
CA PHE A 148 9.68 9.44 -10.44
C PHE A 148 10.00 10.82 -9.86
N GLY A 149 11.26 11.06 -9.47
CA GLY A 149 11.70 12.33 -8.89
C GLY A 149 11.15 12.60 -7.48
N GLU A 150 11.07 13.88 -7.10
CA GLU A 150 10.71 14.29 -5.73
C GLU A 150 9.30 13.85 -5.32
N CYS A 151 8.35 13.75 -6.27
CA CYS A 151 6.97 13.33 -5.99
C CYS A 151 6.86 11.87 -5.50
N ALA A 152 7.90 11.05 -5.70
CA ALA A 152 7.93 9.68 -5.17
C ALA A 152 8.62 9.54 -3.82
N ARG A 153 9.08 10.64 -3.22
CA ARG A 153 9.74 10.57 -1.91
C ARG A 153 8.71 10.13 -0.85
N PRO A 154 8.93 9.01 -0.16
CA PRO A 154 8.06 8.61 0.92
C PRO A 154 8.14 9.58 2.10
N HIS A 155 6.99 9.84 2.72
CA HIS A 155 6.87 10.67 3.92
C HIS A 155 6.62 9.85 5.19
N VAL A 156 6.15 8.62 5.04
CA VAL A 156 5.78 7.75 6.16
C VAL A 156 6.49 6.40 6.09
N GLY A 157 7.03 5.98 7.22
CA GLY A 157 7.53 4.64 7.44
C GLY A 157 6.36 3.70 7.60
N TRP A 158 6.47 2.51 7.01
CA TRP A 158 5.42 1.50 7.05
C TRP A 158 6.03 0.17 7.50
N GLN A 159 5.98 -0.09 8.81
CA GLN A 159 6.56 -1.28 9.46
C GLN A 159 5.42 -2.10 10.06
N ILE A 160 4.57 -2.63 9.19
CA ILE A 160 3.34 -3.32 9.61
C ILE A 160 3.59 -4.75 10.09
N ASP A 161 4.64 -5.40 9.62
CA ASP A 161 4.89 -6.82 9.84
C ASP A 161 6.15 -7.26 10.60
N PRO A 162 7.17 -6.40 10.89
CA PRO A 162 8.27 -6.80 11.77
C PRO A 162 7.80 -7.28 13.15
N PHE A 163 8.47 -8.28 13.70
CA PHE A 163 8.10 -8.88 14.99
C PHE A 163 8.64 -8.10 16.18
N GLY A 164 8.08 -6.90 16.38
CA GLY A 164 8.56 -5.91 17.33
C GLY A 164 9.36 -4.82 16.64
N HIS A 165 9.54 -3.70 17.34
CA HIS A 165 10.11 -2.49 16.75
C HIS A 165 11.27 -1.98 17.61
N SER A 166 12.32 -1.51 16.94
CA SER A 166 13.53 -1.01 17.56
C SER A 166 13.48 0.52 17.67
N ARG A 167 14.01 1.04 18.79
CA ARG A 167 14.18 2.48 18.97
C ARG A 167 15.09 3.08 17.87
N GLU A 168 16.06 2.30 17.40
CA GLU A 168 16.99 2.71 16.35
C GLU A 168 16.26 2.94 15.01
N MET A 169 15.27 2.12 14.66
CA MET A 169 14.51 2.33 13.43
C MET A 169 13.75 3.65 13.42
N ALA A 170 13.15 4.04 14.54
CA ALA A 170 12.50 5.35 14.69
C ALA A 170 13.51 6.50 14.52
N SER A 171 14.70 6.37 15.12
CA SER A 171 15.81 7.32 14.96
C SER A 171 16.28 7.44 13.50
N LEU A 172 16.40 6.32 12.79
CA LEU A 172 16.81 6.29 11.38
C LEU A 172 15.76 6.94 10.48
N PHE A 173 14.48 6.60 10.63
CA PHE A 173 13.41 7.24 9.85
C PHE A 173 13.36 8.75 10.06
N ALA A 174 13.47 9.22 11.31
CA ALA A 174 13.54 10.66 11.60
C ALA A 174 14.72 11.34 10.87
N GLN A 175 15.91 10.71 10.89
CA GLN A 175 17.10 11.23 10.21
C GLN A 175 17.01 11.15 8.67
N LEU A 176 16.25 10.19 8.12
CA LEU A 176 15.95 10.10 6.69
C LEU A 176 14.91 11.16 6.24
N GLY A 177 14.32 11.89 7.19
CA GLY A 177 13.36 12.97 6.95
C GLY A 177 11.92 12.49 6.82
N TYR A 178 11.56 11.38 7.46
CA TYR A 178 10.19 10.91 7.53
C TYR A 178 9.40 11.69 8.58
N ASP A 179 8.12 11.92 8.29
CA ASP A 179 7.20 12.67 9.15
C ASP A 179 6.52 11.75 10.18
N GLY A 180 6.34 10.47 9.85
CA GLY A 180 5.73 9.49 10.75
C GLY A 180 6.03 8.03 10.42
N LEU A 181 5.61 7.16 11.31
CA LEU A 181 5.77 5.70 11.24
C LEU A 181 4.47 5.02 11.67
N PHE A 182 4.01 4.05 10.87
CA PHE A 182 2.91 3.18 11.23
C PHE A 182 3.42 1.78 11.55
N ILE A 183 2.95 1.22 12.65
CA ILE A 183 3.33 -0.11 13.13
C ILE A 183 2.12 -1.00 13.37
N GLY A 184 2.24 -2.28 13.01
CA GLY A 184 1.17 -3.27 13.18
C GLY A 184 1.34 -4.11 14.44
N ARG A 185 2.55 -4.63 14.67
CA ARG A 185 2.84 -5.64 15.69
C ARG A 185 3.46 -5.03 16.95
N LEU A 186 2.89 -5.37 18.09
CA LEU A 186 3.42 -5.04 19.42
C LEU A 186 2.88 -6.05 20.42
N ASP A 187 3.47 -6.07 21.62
CA ASP A 187 2.96 -6.93 22.69
C ASP A 187 1.46 -6.69 22.94
N PHE A 188 0.70 -7.77 23.12
CA PHE A 188 -0.75 -7.67 23.23
C PHE A 188 -1.21 -6.95 24.51
N GLN A 189 -0.43 -7.01 25.60
CA GLN A 189 -0.68 -6.28 26.83
C GLN A 189 -0.44 -4.79 26.61
N ASP A 190 0.65 -4.43 25.93
CA ASP A 190 0.93 -3.04 25.54
C ASP A 190 -0.15 -2.48 24.61
N LYS A 191 -0.57 -3.26 23.60
CA LYS A 191 -1.68 -2.86 22.71
C LYS A 191 -2.97 -2.59 23.50
N GLN A 192 -3.35 -3.49 24.40
CA GLN A 192 -4.54 -3.30 25.23
C GLN A 192 -4.42 -2.07 26.14
N GLN A 193 -3.26 -1.85 26.74
CA GLN A 193 -3.01 -0.68 27.57
C GLN A 193 -3.14 0.60 26.74
N ARG A 194 -2.46 0.68 25.60
CA ARG A 194 -2.48 1.85 24.72
C ARG A 194 -3.86 2.19 24.19
N LEU A 195 -4.65 1.18 23.81
CA LEU A 195 -6.04 1.39 23.40
C LEU A 195 -6.85 1.97 24.56
N ARG A 196 -6.75 1.41 25.78
CA ARG A 196 -7.46 1.91 26.96
C ARG A 196 -7.05 3.33 27.36
N THR A 197 -5.77 3.67 27.24
CA THR A 197 -5.21 4.97 27.62
C THR A 197 -5.15 5.97 26.47
N LYS A 198 -5.60 5.60 25.27
CA LYS A 198 -5.51 6.40 24.03
C LYS A 198 -4.09 6.89 23.77
N THR A 199 -3.11 5.99 23.81
CA THR A 199 -1.68 6.26 23.55
C THR A 199 -1.14 5.42 22.39
N THR A 200 -2.02 5.08 21.43
CA THR A 200 -1.66 4.47 20.15
C THR A 200 -0.99 5.45 19.20
N GLU A 201 -1.25 6.75 19.36
CA GLU A 201 -0.59 7.86 18.67
C GLU A 201 0.40 8.52 19.65
N MET A 202 1.68 8.54 19.30
CA MET A 202 2.73 9.09 20.17
C MET A 202 3.85 9.77 19.37
N ILE A 203 4.62 10.61 20.05
CA ILE A 203 5.94 11.00 19.57
C ILE A 203 6.93 9.99 20.16
N TRP A 204 7.60 9.24 19.30
CA TRP A 204 8.61 8.29 19.71
C TRP A 204 9.98 8.98 19.70
N GLU A 205 10.58 9.11 20.89
CA GLU A 205 11.93 9.63 21.07
C GLU A 205 12.96 8.52 20.73
N GLY A 206 13.51 8.59 19.52
CA GLY A 206 14.40 7.55 18.98
C GLY A 206 15.84 7.58 19.52
N SER A 207 16.28 8.68 20.13
CA SER A 207 17.67 8.80 20.61
C SER A 207 17.82 9.83 21.73
N ASP A 208 18.43 9.41 22.84
CA ASP A 208 18.75 10.29 23.97
C ASP A 208 19.82 11.34 23.60
N ASN A 209 20.67 11.02 22.61
CA ASN A 209 21.79 11.87 22.19
C ASN A 209 21.39 12.92 21.16
N LEU A 210 20.45 12.59 20.27
CA LEU A 210 20.00 13.47 19.19
C LEU A 210 18.81 14.34 19.61
N GLY A 211 18.11 13.97 20.70
CA GLY A 211 16.97 14.71 21.18
C GLY A 211 15.87 14.81 20.12
N SER A 212 15.30 16.00 19.94
CA SER A 212 14.14 16.20 19.07
C SER A 212 14.39 15.92 17.59
N SER A 213 15.64 15.88 17.11
CA SER A 213 15.93 15.53 15.70
C SER A 213 15.77 14.04 15.41
N ALA A 214 15.61 13.20 16.44
CA ALA A 214 15.29 11.78 16.32
C ALA A 214 13.87 11.45 16.81
N ASN A 215 13.02 12.47 16.98
CA ASN A 215 11.62 12.28 17.33
C ASN A 215 10.81 11.97 16.08
N LEU A 216 9.97 10.93 16.15
CA LEU A 216 9.13 10.51 15.04
C LEU A 216 7.69 10.31 15.51
N PHE A 217 6.71 10.86 14.80
CA PHE A 217 5.32 10.52 15.08
C PHE A 217 5.10 9.03 14.77
N THR A 218 4.54 8.28 15.72
CA THR A 218 4.29 6.85 15.55
C THR A 218 2.85 6.51 15.87
N ASN A 219 2.22 5.75 14.98
CA ASN A 219 0.85 5.27 15.10
C ASN A 219 0.82 3.74 15.16
N VAL A 220 0.19 3.21 16.21
CA VAL A 220 -0.15 1.79 16.32
C VAL A 220 -1.48 1.54 15.62
N LEU A 221 -1.46 0.67 14.62
CA LEU A 221 -2.65 0.32 13.86
C LEU A 221 -3.64 -0.52 14.70
N PHE A 222 -4.93 -0.23 14.54
CA PHE A 222 -5.99 -0.84 15.34
C PHE A 222 -6.11 -2.35 15.07
N ASN A 223 -6.24 -2.74 13.81
CA ASN A 223 -6.49 -4.12 13.38
C ASN A 223 -5.29 -4.77 12.70
N ASN A 224 -4.11 -4.61 13.30
CA ASN A 224 -2.85 -4.96 12.63
C ASN A 224 -2.81 -4.20 11.29
N TYR A 225 -2.66 -4.86 10.16
CA TYR A 225 -2.73 -4.26 8.83
C TYR A 225 -3.88 -4.81 7.96
N ALA A 226 -4.92 -5.37 8.58
CA ALA A 226 -6.03 -6.02 7.87
C ALA A 226 -7.27 -5.10 7.76
N PRO A 227 -8.16 -5.32 6.78
CA PRO A 227 -9.45 -4.63 6.71
C PRO A 227 -10.31 -4.93 7.94
N PRO A 228 -11.33 -4.11 8.22
CA PRO A 228 -12.38 -4.46 9.17
C PRO A 228 -12.90 -5.89 8.89
N PRO A 229 -13.11 -6.73 9.92
CA PRO A 229 -13.61 -8.08 9.72
C PRO A 229 -14.91 -8.10 8.90
N GLY A 230 -14.94 -8.92 7.84
CA GLY A 230 -16.07 -8.97 6.90
C GLY A 230 -15.99 -7.95 5.76
N PHE A 231 -14.90 -7.21 5.61
CA PHE A 231 -14.70 -6.21 4.55
C PHE A 231 -13.41 -6.43 3.74
N CYS A 232 -12.96 -7.69 3.62
CA CYS A 232 -11.93 -8.05 2.66
C CYS A 232 -12.55 -8.31 1.28
N PHE A 233 -12.27 -7.45 0.30
CA PHE A 233 -12.86 -7.55 -1.04
C PHE A 233 -11.92 -8.20 -2.07
N ASP A 234 -10.89 -8.90 -1.61
CA ASP A 234 -9.96 -9.59 -2.47
C ASP A 234 -10.52 -10.93 -2.99
N ILE A 235 -9.99 -11.42 -4.11
CA ILE A 235 -10.25 -12.78 -4.61
C ILE A 235 -9.78 -13.87 -3.65
N LEU A 236 -8.82 -13.55 -2.78
CA LEU A 236 -8.35 -14.44 -1.71
C LEU A 236 -9.33 -14.56 -0.53
N CYS A 237 -10.34 -13.69 -0.49
CA CYS A 237 -11.31 -13.59 0.59
C CYS A 237 -12.68 -14.15 0.18
N SER A 238 -13.48 -14.48 1.19
CA SER A 238 -14.86 -15.00 1.02
C SER A 238 -15.91 -14.08 1.64
N ASP A 239 -15.53 -12.85 1.96
CA ASP A 239 -16.45 -11.86 2.52
C ASP A 239 -17.45 -11.41 1.47
N GLU A 240 -18.65 -11.09 1.94
CA GLU A 240 -19.75 -10.67 1.09
C GLU A 240 -19.47 -9.31 0.43
N PRO A 241 -19.65 -9.15 -0.89
CA PRO A 241 -19.50 -7.86 -1.55
C PRO A 241 -20.67 -6.93 -1.22
N ILE A 242 -20.59 -5.68 -1.65
CA ILE A 242 -21.69 -4.73 -1.54
C ILE A 242 -22.57 -4.87 -2.79
N ILE A 243 -23.80 -5.30 -2.56
CA ILE A 243 -24.83 -5.52 -3.58
C ILE A 243 -25.83 -4.38 -3.45
N ASP A 244 -25.76 -3.45 -4.40
CA ASP A 244 -26.47 -2.18 -4.41
C ASP A 244 -27.57 -2.10 -5.48
N ASP A 245 -27.86 -3.20 -6.19
CA ASP A 245 -29.08 -3.34 -7.00
C ASP A 245 -30.26 -3.61 -6.05
N ASP A 246 -31.13 -2.62 -5.86
CA ASP A 246 -32.30 -2.67 -4.97
C ASP A 246 -33.37 -3.70 -5.38
N ARG A 247 -33.28 -4.23 -6.60
CA ARG A 247 -34.14 -5.31 -7.10
C ARG A 247 -33.56 -6.70 -6.82
N SER A 248 -32.30 -6.78 -6.42
CA SER A 248 -31.66 -8.05 -6.07
C SER A 248 -32.20 -8.55 -4.74
N PRO A 249 -32.56 -9.85 -4.61
CA PRO A 249 -32.88 -10.44 -3.31
C PRO A 249 -31.69 -10.39 -2.33
N GLU A 250 -30.47 -10.22 -2.87
CA GLU A 250 -29.23 -10.11 -2.12
C GLU A 250 -28.85 -8.64 -1.80
N TYR A 251 -29.72 -7.65 -2.07
CA TYR A 251 -29.46 -6.25 -1.74
C TYR A 251 -29.09 -6.08 -0.27
N ASN A 252 -27.92 -5.52 0.01
CA ASN A 252 -27.34 -5.55 1.35
C ASN A 252 -26.76 -4.21 1.84
N VAL A 253 -26.88 -3.13 1.06
CA VAL A 253 -26.27 -1.82 1.38
C VAL A 253 -26.59 -1.32 2.80
N PRO A 254 -27.86 -1.27 3.28
CA PRO A 254 -28.15 -0.75 4.62
C PRO A 254 -27.48 -1.56 5.74
N ARG A 255 -27.41 -2.89 5.57
CA ARG A 255 -26.78 -3.78 6.54
C ARG A 255 -25.26 -3.59 6.52
N ARG A 256 -24.63 -3.60 5.35
CA ARG A 256 -23.17 -3.49 5.18
C ARG A 256 -22.68 -2.13 5.69
N ALA A 257 -23.33 -1.03 5.30
CA ALA A 257 -23.01 0.32 5.80
C ALA A 257 -23.14 0.40 7.34
N SER A 258 -24.22 -0.13 7.91
CA SER A 258 -24.40 -0.15 9.37
C SER A 258 -23.31 -0.95 10.10
N GLN A 259 -22.86 -2.08 9.54
CA GLN A 259 -21.76 -2.88 10.08
C GLN A 259 -20.44 -2.11 10.03
N PHE A 260 -20.17 -1.45 8.90
CA PHE A 260 -18.95 -0.67 8.69
C PHE A 260 -18.87 0.53 9.63
N ILE A 261 -19.96 1.32 9.70
CA ILE A 261 -20.07 2.46 10.62
C ILE A 261 -19.95 2.02 12.08
N LYS A 262 -20.53 0.87 12.46
CA LYS A 262 -20.39 0.33 13.82
C LYS A 262 -18.94 0.02 14.14
N TYR A 263 -18.20 -0.57 13.20
CA TYR A 263 -16.78 -0.86 13.37
C TYR A 263 -15.96 0.44 13.52
N ILE A 264 -16.17 1.42 12.64
CA ILE A 264 -15.51 2.72 12.71
C ILE A 264 -15.78 3.39 14.06
N LYS A 265 -17.05 3.47 14.49
CA LYS A 265 -17.45 4.07 15.77
C LYS A 265 -16.82 3.38 16.98
N HIS A 266 -16.50 2.10 16.87
CA HIS A 266 -15.74 1.39 17.90
C HIS A 266 -14.26 1.76 17.84
N GLN A 267 -13.63 1.70 16.67
CA GLN A 267 -12.21 2.01 16.48
C GLN A 267 -11.84 3.43 16.93
N VAL A 268 -12.63 4.43 16.56
CA VAL A 268 -12.33 5.84 16.86
C VAL A 268 -12.30 6.16 18.36
N GLN A 269 -12.90 5.31 19.20
CA GLN A 269 -12.86 5.50 20.65
C GLN A 269 -11.44 5.38 21.21
N PHE A 270 -10.54 4.69 20.49
CA PHE A 270 -9.16 4.42 20.90
C PHE A 270 -8.13 5.39 20.32
N TYR A 271 -8.52 6.25 19.37
CA TYR A 271 -7.69 7.31 18.81
C TYR A 271 -8.03 8.67 19.44
N ARG A 272 -7.11 9.63 19.35
CA ARG A 272 -7.28 10.96 19.96
C ARG A 272 -7.98 11.95 19.04
N SER A 273 -7.67 11.89 17.75
CA SER A 273 -8.15 12.86 16.76
C SER A 273 -9.51 12.49 16.17
N ASN A 274 -10.08 13.39 15.37
CA ASN A 274 -11.23 13.11 14.50
C ASN A 274 -10.80 12.45 13.18
N ASN A 275 -9.63 11.83 13.13
CA ASN A 275 -9.11 11.10 11.98
C ASN A 275 -8.85 9.65 12.39
N THR A 276 -9.22 8.70 11.54
CA THR A 276 -8.86 7.31 11.77
C THR A 276 -8.49 6.62 10.47
N ILE A 277 -7.47 5.77 10.53
CA ILE A 277 -6.97 4.99 9.41
C ILE A 277 -7.67 3.63 9.36
N LEU A 278 -8.06 3.18 8.17
CA LEU A 278 -8.47 1.81 7.91
C LEU A 278 -7.57 1.22 6.83
N THR A 279 -6.80 0.22 7.20
CA THR A 279 -5.97 -0.56 6.27
C THR A 279 -6.85 -1.50 5.47
N MET A 280 -7.06 -1.21 4.20
CA MET A 280 -7.93 -1.98 3.30
C MET A 280 -7.07 -2.90 2.44
N GLY A 281 -6.44 -3.89 3.06
CA GLY A 281 -5.43 -4.72 2.42
C GLY A 281 -4.92 -5.86 3.30
N GLY A 282 -3.98 -6.63 2.77
CA GLY A 282 -3.35 -7.75 3.45
C GLY A 282 -2.26 -8.39 2.61
N ASP A 283 -1.81 -9.58 3.03
CA ASP A 283 -0.77 -10.33 2.34
C ASP A 283 -1.19 -10.65 0.90
N PHE A 284 -0.43 -10.15 -0.08
CA PHE A 284 -0.62 -10.41 -1.51
C PHE A 284 -2.05 -10.16 -2.03
N THR A 285 -2.74 -9.19 -1.44
CA THR A 285 -4.06 -8.71 -1.90
C THR A 285 -3.91 -7.79 -3.13
N TYR A 286 -5.02 -7.32 -3.69
CA TYR A 286 -5.10 -6.56 -4.95
C TYR A 286 -4.65 -7.35 -6.19
N GLN A 287 -4.76 -8.68 -6.18
CA GLN A 287 -4.55 -9.50 -7.40
C GLN A 287 -5.59 -9.18 -8.49
N ASP A 288 -6.81 -8.88 -8.07
CA ASP A 288 -7.82 -8.20 -8.90
C ASP A 288 -8.23 -6.90 -8.19
N THR A 289 -7.57 -5.81 -8.57
CA THR A 289 -7.82 -4.46 -8.01
C THR A 289 -9.26 -3.99 -8.21
N HIS A 290 -9.94 -4.44 -9.26
CA HIS A 290 -11.31 -4.00 -9.55
C HIS A 290 -12.29 -4.43 -8.46
N MET A 291 -12.10 -5.63 -7.88
CA MET A 291 -12.95 -6.12 -6.79
C MET A 291 -12.85 -5.23 -5.54
N TRP A 292 -11.65 -4.78 -5.18
CA TRP A 292 -11.47 -3.83 -4.09
C TRP A 292 -12.10 -2.47 -4.40
N PHE A 293 -11.63 -1.79 -5.45
CA PHE A 293 -12.04 -0.41 -5.70
C PHE A 293 -13.54 -0.27 -5.97
N LYS A 294 -14.17 -1.25 -6.65
CA LYS A 294 -15.63 -1.25 -6.86
C LYS A 294 -16.43 -1.30 -5.55
N ASN A 295 -15.95 -2.06 -4.56
CA ASN A 295 -16.62 -2.13 -3.26
C ASN A 295 -16.29 -0.92 -2.38
N LEU A 296 -15.04 -0.44 -2.42
CA LEU A 296 -14.65 0.79 -1.71
C LEU A 296 -15.43 2.01 -2.20
N ASP A 297 -15.63 2.16 -3.52
CA ASP A 297 -16.45 3.23 -4.10
C ASP A 297 -17.89 3.18 -3.57
N LYS A 298 -18.46 1.98 -3.41
CA LYS A 298 -19.79 1.79 -2.83
C LYS A 298 -19.82 2.16 -1.34
N LEU A 299 -18.82 1.76 -0.55
CA LEU A 299 -18.72 2.18 0.85
C LEU A 299 -18.67 3.70 0.96
N ILE A 300 -17.75 4.35 0.25
CA ILE A 300 -17.58 5.80 0.26
C ILE A 300 -18.88 6.50 -0.17
N ARG A 301 -19.59 5.96 -1.18
CA ARG A 301 -20.85 6.54 -1.65
C ARG A 301 -21.98 6.43 -0.63
N TYR A 302 -22.14 5.28 0.03
CA TYR A 302 -23.28 5.02 0.91
C TYR A 302 -23.03 5.40 2.39
N ASP A 303 -21.77 5.50 2.83
CA ASP A 303 -21.40 5.91 4.19
C ASP A 303 -21.36 7.45 4.37
N ASN A 304 -21.25 8.20 3.26
CA ASN A 304 -21.33 9.67 3.27
C ASN A 304 -22.76 10.22 3.28
N MET A 305 -23.78 9.36 3.44
CA MET A 305 -25.19 9.74 3.54
C MET A 305 -25.62 10.05 4.97
#